data_AF-A0A8I1QNT5-F1
#
_entry.id   AF-A0A8I1QNT5-F1
#
_cell.length_a   1.000
_cell.length_b   1.000
_cell.length_c   1.000
_cell.angle_alpha   90.00
_cell.angle_beta   90.00
_cell.angle_gamma   90.00
#
_symmetry.space_group_name_H-M   'P 1'
#
loop_
_entity.id
_entity.type
_entity.pdbx_description
1 polymer ?
#
loop_
_entity_poly.entity_id
_entity_poly.type
_entity_poly.pdbx_seq_one_letter_code
_entity_poly.pdbx_strand_id
1 'polypeptide(L)'
;MPRPQRLQLSRRAGFNLMASSLALNGLPAKLITRPGRWGNPFTIDEMASRYGLDRAEAQAKAVELCGQWLRGTLDPALSPGAPPERAVIRAELGGHNLACWCKAGTPCHADILIELANG
;
A
#
# COMPACT_ATOMS: atom_id res chain seq x y z
N MET A 1 19.41 4.09 -11.88
CA MET A 1 18.11 4.80 -11.75
C MET A 1 17.62 4.67 -10.32
N PRO A 2 17.03 5.71 -9.71
CA PRO A 2 16.50 5.62 -8.35
C PRO A 2 15.37 4.57 -8.29
N ARG A 3 15.37 3.77 -7.22
CA ARG A 3 14.35 2.74 -6.98
C ARG A 3 13.25 3.30 -6.08
N PRO A 4 11.96 3.24 -6.49
CA PRO A 4 10.84 3.56 -5.62
C PRO A 4 10.89 2.82 -4.29
N GLN A 5 10.54 3.52 -3.21
CA GLN A 5 10.53 2.99 -1.85
C GLN A 5 9.24 3.35 -1.13
N ARG A 6 8.92 2.53 -0.13
CA ARG A 6 7.83 2.79 0.80
C ARG A 6 8.24 3.89 1.79
N LEU A 7 7.31 4.79 2.07
CA LEU A 7 7.43 5.82 3.11
C LEU A 7 6.35 5.64 4.17
N GLN A 8 6.70 5.89 5.43
CA GLN A 8 5.73 6.00 6.52
C GLN A 8 5.31 7.47 6.67
N LEU A 9 4.01 7.73 6.69
CA LEU A 9 3.44 9.04 6.99
C LEU A 9 3.61 9.40 8.47
N SER A 10 3.77 10.70 8.72
CA SER A 10 3.92 11.25 10.07
C SER A 10 2.98 12.42 10.30
N ARG A 11 2.49 12.54 11.54
CA ARG A 11 1.74 13.71 12.03
C ARG A 11 2.63 14.70 12.79
N ARG A 12 3.93 14.47 12.86
CA ARG A 12 4.86 15.39 13.53
C ARG A 12 4.78 16.76 12.85
N ALA A 13 4.71 17.82 13.66
CA ALA A 13 4.74 19.19 13.16
C ALA A 13 5.95 19.39 12.24
N GLY A 14 5.73 20.01 11.07
CA GLY A 14 6.76 20.21 10.05
C GLY A 14 6.99 19.03 9.11
N PHE A 15 6.30 17.90 9.26
CA PHE A 15 6.39 16.81 8.28
C PHE A 15 5.89 17.25 6.90
N ASN A 16 6.75 17.06 5.89
CA ASN A 16 6.42 17.29 4.49
C ASN A 16 6.73 16.03 3.69
N LEU A 17 5.70 15.39 3.15
CA LEU A 17 5.84 14.12 2.42
C LEU A 17 6.72 14.28 1.17
N MET A 18 6.51 15.33 0.39
CA MET A 18 7.24 15.52 -0.86
C MET A 18 8.72 15.80 -0.60
N ALA A 19 9.02 16.68 0.36
CA ALA A 19 10.40 16.96 0.76
C ALA A 19 11.11 15.71 1.30
N SER A 20 10.43 14.92 2.14
CA SER A 20 10.97 13.67 2.67
C SER A 20 11.25 12.65 1.58
N SER A 21 10.36 12.56 0.58
CA SER A 21 10.51 11.66 -0.56
C SER A 21 11.66 12.05 -1.48
N LEU A 22 11.74 13.33 -1.84
CA LEU A 22 12.83 13.86 -2.65
C LEU A 22 14.18 13.69 -1.96
N ALA A 23 14.24 13.91 -0.64
CA ALA A 23 15.45 13.68 0.16
C ALA A 23 15.86 12.20 0.22
N LEU A 24 14.91 11.25 0.17
CA LEU A 24 15.20 9.81 0.24
C LEU A 24 15.95 9.31 -1.00
N ASN A 25 15.47 9.62 -2.19
CA ASN A 25 16.02 9.08 -3.44
C ASN A 25 15.75 9.94 -4.68
N GLY A 26 15.34 11.19 -4.51
CA GLY A 26 15.02 12.11 -5.61
C GLY A 26 13.68 11.84 -6.31
N LEU A 27 12.90 10.85 -5.87
CA LEU A 27 11.59 10.56 -6.46
C LEU A 27 10.47 11.30 -5.72
N PRO A 28 9.41 11.74 -6.43
CA PRO A 28 8.20 12.23 -5.78
C PRO A 28 7.48 11.10 -5.05
N ALA A 29 6.62 11.45 -4.07
CA ALA A 29 5.79 10.48 -3.36
C ALA A 29 4.30 10.62 -3.68
N LYS A 30 3.58 9.50 -3.63
CA LYS A 30 2.12 9.44 -3.67
C LYS A 30 1.54 8.84 -2.39
N LEU A 31 0.43 9.41 -1.95
CA LEU A 31 -0.40 8.86 -0.89
C LEU A 31 -1.20 7.67 -1.42
N ILE A 32 -1.14 6.56 -0.69
CA ILE A 32 -1.89 5.34 -0.98
C ILE A 32 -2.77 4.94 0.21
N THR A 33 -3.22 5.93 0.98
CA THR A 33 -4.04 5.72 2.17
C THR A 33 -5.53 5.70 1.81
N ARG A 34 -6.34 5.04 2.63
CA ARG A 34 -7.80 5.18 2.56
C ARG A 34 -8.25 6.61 2.93
N PRO A 35 -9.34 7.15 2.34
CA PRO A 35 -10.27 6.52 1.39
C PRO A 35 -9.83 6.57 -0.08
N GLY A 36 -8.57 6.94 -0.36
CA GLY A 36 -8.07 7.05 -1.72
C GLY A 36 -8.07 5.73 -2.47
N ARG A 37 -8.11 5.81 -3.81
CA ARG A 37 -8.16 4.68 -4.75
C ARG A 37 -7.14 3.57 -4.48
N TRP A 38 -5.93 3.95 -4.06
CA TRP A 38 -4.82 3.03 -3.83
C TRP A 38 -4.70 2.57 -2.36
N GLY A 39 -5.72 2.85 -1.54
CA GLY A 39 -5.83 2.33 -0.18
C GLY A 39 -6.11 0.83 -0.16
N ASN A 40 -5.56 0.13 0.85
CA ASN A 40 -5.92 -1.27 1.08
C ASN A 40 -7.41 -1.38 1.43
N PRO A 41 -8.23 -2.11 0.65
CA PRO A 41 -9.65 -2.29 0.95
C PRO A 41 -9.88 -3.18 2.19
N PHE A 42 -8.96 -4.07 2.50
CA PHE A 42 -9.04 -4.96 3.67
C PHE A 42 -8.52 -4.25 4.92
N THR A 43 -9.37 -4.18 5.94
CA THR A 43 -9.06 -3.46 7.17
C THR A 43 -8.45 -4.39 8.21
N ILE A 44 -7.49 -3.91 9.02
CA ILE A 44 -6.90 -4.70 10.10
C ILE A 44 -8.00 -5.17 11.08
N ASP A 45 -8.93 -4.28 11.43
CA ASP A 45 -9.96 -4.60 12.42
C ASP A 45 -10.99 -5.61 11.87
N GLU A 46 -11.29 -5.55 10.56
CA GLU A 46 -12.12 -6.54 9.88
C GLU A 46 -11.41 -7.91 9.83
N MET A 47 -10.12 -7.93 9.49
CA MET A 47 -9.35 -9.18 9.47
C MET A 47 -9.21 -9.80 10.87
N ALA A 48 -8.99 -8.97 11.88
CA ALA A 48 -8.95 -9.42 13.27
C ALA A 48 -10.28 -10.07 13.69
N SER A 49 -11.40 -9.40 13.38
CA SER A 49 -12.73 -9.87 13.76
C SER A 49 -13.16 -11.12 13.00
N ARG A 50 -12.90 -11.17 11.68
CA ARG A 50 -13.34 -12.26 10.80
C ARG A 50 -12.56 -13.55 11.02
N TYR A 51 -11.27 -13.44 11.32
CA TYR A 51 -10.36 -14.59 11.41
C TYR A 51 -9.89 -14.90 12.84
N GLY A 52 -10.32 -14.12 13.85
CA GLY A 52 -9.90 -14.31 15.24
C GLY A 52 -8.41 -14.06 15.46
N LEU A 53 -7.84 -13.10 14.72
CA LEU A 53 -6.40 -12.82 14.68
C LEU A 53 -6.02 -11.67 15.63
N ASP A 54 -4.79 -11.70 16.12
CA ASP A 54 -4.21 -10.52 16.76
C ASP A 54 -3.96 -9.38 15.73
N ARG A 55 -3.56 -8.21 16.21
CA ARG A 55 -3.37 -7.04 15.34
C ARG A 55 -2.26 -7.23 14.29
N ALA A 56 -1.17 -7.90 14.64
CA ALA A 56 -0.03 -8.10 13.75
C ALA A 56 -0.36 -9.14 12.68
N GLU A 57 -0.99 -10.24 13.08
CA GLU A 57 -1.50 -11.28 12.18
C GLU A 57 -2.59 -10.73 11.24
N ALA A 58 -3.52 -9.94 11.78
CA ALA A 58 -4.56 -9.29 11.00
C ALA A 58 -3.99 -8.27 9.98
N GLN A 59 -2.92 -7.55 10.34
CA GLN A 59 -2.21 -6.68 9.40
C GLN A 59 -1.56 -7.49 8.27
N ALA A 60 -0.89 -8.59 8.58
CA ALA A 60 -0.32 -9.48 7.57
C ALA A 60 -1.41 -10.03 6.64
N LYS A 61 -2.53 -10.50 7.20
CA LYS A 61 -3.69 -11.00 6.44
C LYS A 61 -4.29 -9.93 5.54
N ALA A 62 -4.46 -8.70 6.04
CA ALA A 62 -4.99 -7.59 5.23
C ALA A 62 -4.08 -7.26 4.04
N VAL A 63 -2.76 -7.33 4.22
CA VAL A 63 -1.79 -7.08 3.14
C VAL A 63 -1.75 -8.24 2.15
N GLU A 64 -1.83 -9.48 2.63
CA GLU A 64 -1.93 -10.69 1.81
C GLU A 64 -3.15 -10.64 0.87
N LEU A 65 -4.35 -10.42 1.41
CA LEU A 65 -5.58 -10.33 0.61
C LEU A 65 -5.54 -9.14 -0.35
N CYS A 66 -4.96 -8.01 0.05
CA CYS A 66 -4.73 -6.87 -0.85
C CYS A 66 -3.82 -7.26 -2.02
N GLY A 67 -2.75 -8.02 -1.77
CA GLY A 67 -1.87 -8.50 -2.81
C GLY A 67 -2.55 -9.46 -3.78
N GLN A 68 -3.35 -10.40 -3.27
CA GLN A 68 -4.14 -11.31 -4.10
C GLN A 68 -5.17 -10.54 -4.93
N TRP A 69 -5.83 -9.55 -4.34
CA TRP A 69 -6.77 -8.68 -5.05
C TRP A 69 -6.06 -7.93 -6.17
N LEU A 70 -4.98 -7.19 -5.87
CA LEU A 70 -4.23 -6.42 -6.87
C LEU A 70 -3.65 -7.29 -8.01
N ARG A 71 -3.41 -8.58 -7.76
CA ARG A 71 -2.95 -9.54 -8.79
C ARG A 71 -4.07 -10.28 -9.50
N GLY A 72 -5.33 -10.10 -9.09
CA GLY A 72 -6.48 -10.79 -9.66
C GLY A 72 -6.57 -12.27 -9.32
N THR A 73 -5.92 -12.70 -8.22
CA THR A 73 -5.90 -14.11 -7.77
C THR A 73 -6.74 -14.34 -6.51
N LEU A 74 -7.39 -13.30 -6.00
CA LEU A 74 -8.25 -13.39 -4.82
C LEU A 74 -9.54 -14.14 -5.14
N ASP A 75 -10.02 -14.94 -4.19
CA ASP A 75 -11.35 -15.55 -4.24
C ASP A 75 -12.43 -14.47 -4.49
N PRO A 76 -13.27 -14.61 -5.54
CA PRO A 76 -14.36 -13.68 -5.80
C PRO A 76 -15.29 -13.43 -4.61
N ALA A 77 -15.49 -14.42 -3.72
CA ALA A 77 -16.32 -14.27 -2.52
C ALA A 77 -15.71 -13.35 -1.45
N LEU A 78 -14.40 -13.08 -1.53
CA LEU A 78 -13.68 -12.15 -0.66
C LEU A 78 -13.40 -10.81 -1.35
N SER A 79 -13.74 -10.68 -2.63
CA SER A 79 -13.31 -9.55 -3.44
C SER A 79 -14.09 -8.26 -3.13
N PRO A 80 -13.41 -7.12 -2.92
CA PRO A 80 -14.04 -5.81 -2.74
C PRO A 80 -14.47 -5.18 -4.09
N GLY A 81 -14.30 -5.88 -5.20
CA GLY A 81 -14.60 -5.42 -6.55
C GLY A 81 -13.53 -5.83 -7.57
N ALA A 82 -13.73 -5.47 -8.83
CA ALA A 82 -12.75 -5.78 -9.88
C ALA A 82 -11.37 -5.20 -9.53
N PRO A 83 -10.28 -5.98 -9.69
CA PRO A 83 -8.95 -5.48 -9.40
C PRO A 83 -8.51 -4.43 -10.42
N PRO A 84 -7.72 -3.43 -10.02
CA PRO A 84 -7.21 -2.44 -10.96
C PRO A 84 -6.26 -3.10 -11.98
N GLU A 85 -6.38 -2.71 -13.25
CA GLU A 85 -5.49 -3.20 -14.29
C GLU A 85 -4.03 -2.78 -14.02
N ARG A 86 -3.07 -3.69 -14.27
CA ARG A 86 -1.64 -3.41 -14.10
C ARG A 86 -1.17 -2.18 -14.89
N ALA A 87 -1.74 -1.94 -16.07
CA ALA A 87 -1.41 -0.76 -16.87
C ALA A 87 -1.72 0.54 -16.12
N VAL A 88 -2.84 0.59 -15.40
CA VAL A 88 -3.23 1.78 -14.63
C VAL A 88 -2.39 1.94 -13.38
N ILE A 89 -2.05 0.84 -12.70
CA ILE A 89 -1.11 0.86 -11.56
C ILE A 89 0.22 1.48 -12.00
N ARG A 90 0.80 1.02 -13.13
CA ARG A 90 2.05 1.57 -13.67
C ARG A 90 1.92 3.04 -14.06
N ALA A 91 0.85 3.40 -14.77
CA ALA A 91 0.64 4.78 -15.23
C ALA A 91 0.53 5.77 -14.05
N GLU A 92 -0.11 5.37 -12.95
CA GLU A 92 -0.36 6.28 -11.83
C GLU A 92 0.71 6.25 -10.74
N LEU A 93 1.35 5.11 -10.51
CA LEU A 93 2.27 4.91 -9.38
C LEU A 93 3.72 4.68 -9.81
N GLY A 94 3.97 4.39 -11.08
CA GLY A 94 5.32 4.16 -11.61
C GLY A 94 6.24 5.35 -11.33
N GLY A 95 7.48 5.08 -10.92
CA GLY A 95 8.46 6.12 -10.61
C GLY A 95 8.19 6.97 -9.36
N HIS A 96 7.24 6.59 -8.50
CA HIS A 96 6.93 7.31 -7.26
C HIS A 96 7.23 6.46 -6.03
N ASN A 97 7.75 7.08 -4.97
CA ASN A 97 7.70 6.49 -3.63
C ASN A 97 6.24 6.43 -3.16
N LEU A 98 5.87 5.40 -2.40
CA LEU A 98 4.48 5.22 -1.95
C LEU A 98 4.37 5.35 -0.43
N ALA A 99 3.46 6.21 0.02
CA ALA A 99 3.34 6.58 1.42
C ALA A 99 2.06 6.07 2.09
N CYS A 100 2.22 5.41 3.23
CA CYS A 100 1.14 4.86 4.05
C CYS A 100 1.37 5.12 5.55
N TRP A 101 0.36 4.93 6.38
CA TRP A 101 0.46 5.05 7.84
C TRP A 101 1.08 3.82 8.54
N CYS A 102 1.22 2.68 7.84
CA CYS A 102 1.75 1.46 8.44
C CYS A 102 3.20 1.66 8.93
N LYS A 103 3.49 1.19 10.15
CA LYS A 103 4.80 1.34 10.80
C LYS A 103 5.90 0.70 9.95
N ALA A 104 7.06 1.35 9.82
CA ALA A 104 8.24 0.76 9.19
C ALA A 104 8.58 -0.61 9.81
N GLY A 105 8.95 -1.59 8.97
CA GLY A 105 9.24 -2.97 9.40
C GLY A 105 8.01 -3.88 9.57
N THR A 106 6.78 -3.34 9.45
CA THR A 106 5.55 -4.15 9.44
C THR A 106 5.00 -4.32 8.01
N PRO A 107 4.22 -5.38 7.69
CA PRO A 107 3.64 -5.58 6.36
C PRO A 107 2.85 -4.36 5.85
N CYS A 108 2.97 -3.99 4.58
CA CYS A 108 2.17 -2.93 3.99
C CYS A 108 1.89 -3.17 2.51
N HIS A 109 0.73 -2.70 2.04
CA HIS A 109 0.35 -2.79 0.63
C HIS A 109 1.20 -1.89 -0.29
N ALA A 110 1.89 -0.89 0.28
CA ALA A 110 2.85 -0.06 -0.46
C ALA A 110 3.93 -0.90 -1.15
N ASP A 111 4.43 -1.93 -0.47
CA ASP A 111 5.50 -2.78 -0.96
C ASP A 111 5.03 -3.56 -2.22
N ILE A 112 3.79 -4.03 -2.20
CA ILE A 112 3.14 -4.71 -3.33
C ILE A 112 2.87 -3.74 -4.49
N LEU A 113 2.34 -2.55 -4.20
CA LEU A 113 2.07 -1.56 -5.24
C LEU A 113 3.35 -1.07 -5.92
N ILE A 114 4.46 -0.93 -5.17
CA ILE A 114 5.77 -0.60 -5.73
C ILE A 114 6.23 -1.70 -6.70
N GLU A 115 6.11 -2.96 -6.32
CA GLU A 115 6.44 -4.11 -7.18
C GLU A 115 5.59 -4.08 -8.46
N LEU A 116 4.26 -3.98 -8.34
CA LEU A 116 3.34 -4.01 -9.48
C LEU A 116 3.51 -2.80 -10.42
N ALA A 117 3.88 -1.64 -9.88
CA ALA A 117 4.05 -0.40 -10.63
C ALA A 117 5.40 -0.30 -11.36
N ASN A 118 6.41 -1.09 -10.97
CA ASN A 118 7.78 -0.94 -11.49
C ASN A 118 8.41 -2.24 -12.01
N GLY A 119 7.68 -3.35 -11.99
CA GLY A 119 8.01 -4.59 -12.72
C GLY A 119 6.98 -4.99 -13.76
#